data_AF-A0AAU0YJ01-F1
#
_entry.id   AF-A0AAU0YJ01-F1
#
_cell.length_a   1.000
_cell.length_b   1.000
_cell.length_c   1.000
_cell.angle_alpha   90.00
_cell.angle_beta   90.00
_cell.angle_gamma   90.00
#
_symmetry.space_group_name_H-M   'P 1'
#
loop_
_entity.id
_entity.type
_entity.pdbx_description
1 polymer ?
#
loop_
_entity_poly.entity_id
_entity_poly.type
_entity_poly.pdbx_seq_one_letter_code
_entity_poly.pdbx_strand_id
1 'polypeptide(L)' 'MDRFALAVKECVYQGSPRKYAVLVELGESKPVPEDVADHRKALKEFINGFVPSALETQGCS' A
#
# COMPACT_ATOMS: atom_id res chain seq x y z
N MET A 1 3.99 -17.38 -4.75
CA MET A 1 3.99 -15.99 -5.26
C MET A 1 3.15 -15.16 -4.32
N ASP A 2 3.75 -14.12 -3.72
CA ASP A 2 3.09 -13.23 -2.76
C ASP A 2 2.17 -12.23 -3.49
N ARG A 3 0.97 -12.65 -3.90
CA ARG A 3 0.05 -11.80 -4.71
C ARG A 3 -0.54 -10.61 -3.96
N PHE A 4 -0.42 -10.61 -2.64
CA PHE A 4 -1.02 -9.61 -1.76
C PHE A 4 0.04 -9.02 -0.83
N ALA A 5 -0.05 -7.72 -0.57
CA ALA A 5 0.63 -7.09 0.55
C ALA A 5 -0.35 -6.31 1.41
N LEU A 6 -0.17 -6.43 2.72
CA LEU A 6 -0.84 -5.59 3.70
C LEU A 6 0.12 -4.45 4.10
N ALA A 7 -0.28 -3.21 3.83
CA ALA A 7 0.39 -2.03 4.34
C ALA A 7 -0.39 -1.49 5.54
N VAL A 8 0.28 -1.32 6.69
CA VAL A 8 -0.31 -0.65 7.86
C VAL A 8 0.44 0.65 8.11
N LYS A 9 -0.30 1.76 8.20
CA LYS A 9 0.24 3.08 8.50
C LYS A 9 -0.51 3.73 9.65
N GLU A 10 0.24 4.40 10.51
CA GLU A 10 -0.31 5.25 11.55
C GLU A 10 -0.64 6.62 10.96
N CYS A 11 -1.76 7.21 11.36
CA CYS A 11 -2.16 8.56 10.98
C CYS A 11 -3.01 9.20 12.08
N VAL A 12 -3.23 10.50 11.99
CA VAL A 12 -4.16 11.23 12.87
C VAL A 12 -5.45 11.51 12.11
N TYR A 13 -6.58 11.04 12.63
CA TYR A 13 -7.91 11.31 12.10
C TYR A 13 -8.72 12.06 13.15
N GLN A 14 -9.20 13.27 12.83
CA GLN A 14 -9.98 14.11 13.74
C GLN A 14 -9.30 14.29 15.12
N GLY A 15 -7.98 14.51 15.12
CA GLY A 15 -7.19 14.70 16.33
C GLY A 15 -6.89 13.43 17.15
N SER A 16 -7.33 12.26 16.67
CA SER A 16 -7.09 10.98 17.34
C SER A 16 -6.15 10.08 16.53
N PRO A 17 -5.16 9.41 17.16
CA PRO A 17 -4.30 8.46 16.47
C PRO A 17 -5.10 7.25 15.99
N ARG A 18 -4.88 6.86 14.74
CA ARG A 18 -5.51 5.72 14.06
C ARG A 18 -4.47 4.90 13.32
N LYS A 19 -4.84 3.66 13.00
CA LYS A 19 -4.11 2.79 12.08
C LYS A 19 -4.97 2.53 10.86
N TYR A 20 -4.42 2.79 9.69
CA TYR A 20 -5.01 2.45 8.41
C TYR A 20 -4.31 1.23 7.83
N ALA A 21 -5.11 0.25 7.42
CA ALA A 21 -4.64 -0.97 6.78
C ALA A 21 -5.13 -1.01 5.34
N VAL A 22 -4.22 -1.20 4.39
CA VAL A 22 -4.52 -1.33 2.96
C VAL A 22 -4.04 -2.67 2.48
N LEU A 23 -4.96 -3.49 1.95
CA LEU A 23 -4.63 -4.71 1.22
C LEU A 23 -4.45 -4.35 -0.26
N VAL A 24 -3.25 -4.56 -0.77
CA VAL A 24 -2.91 -4.36 -2.18
C VAL A 24 -2.77 -5.73 -2.83
N GLU A 25 -3.54 -5.95 -3.89
CA GLU A 25 -3.38 -7.08 -4.80
C GLU A 25 -2.71 -6.58 -6.09
N LEU A 26 -1.66 -7.25 -6.53
CA LEU A 26 -1.08 -7.00 -7.84
C LEU A 26 -1.94 -7.71 -8.89
N GLY A 27 -2.83 -6.96 -9.52
CA GLY A 27 -3.71 -7.45 -10.58
C GLY A 27 -2.97 -7.79 -11.87
N GLU A 28 -3.57 -8.63 -12.70
CA GLU A 28 -3.03 -9.08 -14.00
C GLU A 28 -2.96 -7.99 -15.08
N SER A 29 -3.44 -6.78 -14.79
CA SER A 29 -3.47 -5.66 -15.74
C SER A 29 -2.09 -5.10 -16.09
N LYS A 30 -1.05 -5.44 -15.32
CA LYS A 30 0.35 -5.21 -15.68
C LYS A 30 1.15 -6.49 -15.44
N PRO A 31 2.19 -6.77 -16.24
CA PRO A 31 3.04 -7.92 -16.03
C PRO A 31 3.66 -7.84 -14.63
N VAL A 32 3.34 -8.81 -13.80
CA VAL A 32 3.93 -9.00 -12.47
C VAL A 32 5.32 -9.59 -12.68
N PRO A 33 6.39 -8.99 -12.14
CA PRO A 33 7.74 -9.55 -12.26
C PRO A 33 7.78 -10.99 -11.74
N GLU A 34 8.36 -11.91 -12.53
CA GLU A 34 8.52 -13.31 -12.12
C GLU A 34 9.56 -13.46 -11.02
N ASP A 35 10.56 -12.58 -10.98
CA ASP A 35 11.56 -12.53 -9.92
C ASP A 35 10.96 -11.98 -8.62
N VAL A 36 11.17 -12.71 -7.53
CA VAL A 36 10.60 -12.43 -6.21
C VAL A 36 11.12 -11.11 -5.63
N ALA A 37 12.39 -10.77 -5.87
CA ALA A 37 13.00 -9.55 -5.34
C ALA A 37 12.47 -8.31 -6.09
N ASP A 38 12.41 -8.38 -7.42
CA ASP A 38 11.85 -7.31 -8.24
C ASP A 38 10.35 -7.12 -7.99
N HIS A 39 9.62 -8.21 -7.79
CA HIS A 39 8.22 -8.18 -7.41
C HIS A 39 7.99 -7.47 -6.06
N ARG A 40 8.78 -7.82 -5.03
CA ARG A 40 8.72 -7.17 -3.72
C ARG A 40 9.07 -5.69 -3.81
N LYS A 41 10.04 -5.34 -4.65
CA LYS A 41 10.42 -3.94 -4.90
C LYS A 41 9.28 -3.15 -5.54
N ALA A 42 8.69 -3.67 -6.61
CA ALA A 42 7.56 -3.03 -7.31
C ALA A 42 6.36 -2.83 -6.38
N LEU A 43 6.04 -3.84 -5.55
CA LEU A 43 4.95 -3.76 -4.56
C LEU A 43 5.21 -2.69 -3.50
N LYS A 44 6.45 -2.60 -3.01
CA LYS A 44 6.86 -1.58 -2.04
C LYS A 44 6.77 -0.17 -2.62
N GLU A 45 7.24 0.03 -3.85
CA GLU A 45 7.16 1.32 -4.56
C GLU A 45 5.71 1.74 -4.78
N PHE A 46 4.84 0.81 -5.20
CA PHE A 46 3.41 1.07 -5.33
C PHE A 46 2.77 1.51 -4.01
N ILE A 47 3.00 0.76 -2.93
CA ILE A 47 2.46 1.09 -1.59
C ILE A 47 2.91 2.48 -1.15
N ASN A 48 4.19 2.80 -1.32
CA ASN A 48 4.74 4.08 -0.89
C ASN A 48 4.17 5.27 -1.68
N GLY A 49 3.83 5.08 -2.96
CA GLY A 49 3.18 6.12 -3.77
C GLY A 49 1.69 6.25 -3.51
N PHE A 50 0.98 5.14 -3.31
CA PHE A 50 -0.48 5.10 -3.18
C PHE A 50 -0.97 5.50 -1.78
N VAL A 51 -0.35 4.95 -0.72
CA VAL A 51 -0.90 5.04 0.64
C VAL A 51 -1.00 6.48 1.17
N PRO A 52 -0.01 7.38 0.97
CA PRO A 52 -0.15 8.76 1.45
C PRO A 52 -1.40 9.47 0.91
N SER A 53 -1.63 9.41 -0.40
CA SER A 53 -2.80 10.03 -1.03
C SER A 53 -4.12 9.38 -0.60
N ALA A 54 -4.12 8.06 -0.38
CA ALA A 54 -5.28 7.35 0.17
C ALA A 54 -5.59 7.78 1.60
N LEU A 55 -4.58 7.99 2.45
CA LEU A 55 -4.75 8.50 3.82
C LEU A 55 -5.31 9.92 3.82
N GLU A 56 -4.76 10.81 2.99
CA GLU A 56 -5.23 12.19 2.86
C GLU A 56 -6.70 12.25 2.41
N THR A 57 -7.09 11.42 1.43
CA THR A 57 -8.49 11.33 0.95
C THR A 57 -9.45 10.88 2.05
N GLN A 58 -8.96 10.07 2.99
CA GLN A 58 -9.72 9.62 4.15
C GLN A 58 -9.72 10.64 5.29
N GLY A 59 -9.10 11.81 5.13
CA GLY A 59 -9.00 12.85 6.15
C GLY A 59 -7.94 12.56 7.21
N CYS A 60 -7.00 11.65 6.92
CA CYS A 60 -5.85 11.39 7.77
C CYS A 60 -4.68 12.33 7.42
N SER A 61 -4.02 12.86 8.45
CA SER A 61 -2.76 13.64 8.38
C SER A 61 -1.63 12.96 9.14
#